data_AF-A0A3M8DWE3-F1
#
_entry.id   AF-A0A3M8DWE3-F1
#
_cell.length_a   1.000
_cell.length_b   1.000
_cell.length_c   1.000
_cell.angle_alpha   90.00
_cell.angle_beta   90.00
_cell.angle_gamma   90.00
#
_symmetry.space_group_name_H-M   'P 1'
#
loop_
_entity.id
_entity.type
_entity.pdbx_description
1 polymer ?
#
loop_
_entity_poly.entity_id
_entity_poly.type
_entity_poly.pdbx_seq_one_letter_code
_entity_poly.pdbx_strand_id
1 'polypeptide(L)'
;MLSHEEVKVYYIGYCIHFFKKEQVVAWADSMIVKLNLTEIPQQLFDLSMVRRAEDIPNILLGMCYEAGEENVLSQVVGIIAESYFSGELTMEDVCNYLYRLSNYVGHDHKWHSYLYRLTGDYELALDGIFPDLEQYQKNIEKFLKENLAIE
;
A
#
# COMPACT_ATOMS: atom_id res chain seq x y z
N MET A 1 6.33 1.52 -21.43
CA MET A 1 5.14 2.32 -21.09
C MET A 1 4.94 2.18 -19.60
N LEU A 2 4.65 3.28 -18.89
CA LEU A 2 4.41 3.24 -17.44
C LEU A 2 3.10 2.47 -17.16
N SER A 3 3.12 1.51 -16.23
CA SER A 3 1.91 0.74 -15.89
C SER A 3 0.97 1.59 -15.01
N HIS A 4 -0.29 1.75 -15.43
CA HIS A 4 -1.30 2.41 -14.60
C HIS A 4 -1.52 1.68 -13.27
N GLU A 5 -1.35 0.35 -13.23
CA GLU A 5 -1.45 -0.43 -12.00
C GLU A 5 -0.30 -0.13 -11.05
N GLU A 6 0.94 -0.06 -11.56
CA GLU A 6 2.12 0.27 -10.76
C GLU A 6 1.98 1.66 -10.14
N VAL A 7 1.55 2.66 -10.93
CA VAL A 7 1.24 4.00 -10.40
C VAL A 7 0.19 3.92 -9.28
N LYS A 8 -0.87 3.12 -9.47
CA LYS A 8 -1.92 2.98 -8.47
C LYS A 8 -1.43 2.30 -7.19
N VAL A 9 -0.47 1.38 -7.27
CA VAL A 9 0.22 0.82 -6.08
C VAL A 9 0.90 1.94 -5.30
N TYR A 10 1.66 2.82 -5.96
CA TYR A 10 2.28 3.97 -5.30
C TYR A 10 1.25 4.96 -4.74
N TYR A 11 0.14 5.18 -5.44
CA TYR A 11 -0.96 6.02 -4.95
C TYR A 11 -1.55 5.48 -3.66
N ILE A 12 -2.01 4.22 -3.66
CA ILE A 12 -2.62 3.59 -2.49
C ILE A 12 -1.60 3.50 -1.35
N GLY A 13 -0.39 3.02 -1.64
CA GLY A 13 0.70 2.92 -0.67
C GLY A 13 1.04 4.27 -0.04
N TYR A 14 1.01 5.36 -0.78
CA TYR A 14 1.20 6.70 -0.24
C TYR A 14 0.02 7.16 0.63
N CYS A 15 -1.22 6.92 0.20
CA CYS A 15 -2.43 7.27 0.95
C CYS A 15 -2.53 6.55 2.32
N ILE A 16 -2.03 5.32 2.42
CA ILE A 16 -1.94 4.58 3.69
C ILE A 16 -0.64 4.88 4.47
N HIS A 17 0.20 5.78 3.94
CA HIS A 17 1.54 6.14 4.41
C HIS A 17 2.53 4.96 4.51
N PHE A 18 2.34 3.94 3.70
CA PHE A 18 3.34 2.90 3.48
C PHE A 18 4.55 3.47 2.74
N PHE A 19 4.31 4.21 1.65
CA PHE A 19 5.36 4.95 0.97
C PHE A 19 5.51 6.36 1.52
N LYS A 20 6.74 6.75 1.79
CA LYS A 20 7.13 8.13 2.07
C LYS A 20 7.36 8.90 0.79
N LYS A 21 7.35 10.23 0.89
CA LYS A 21 7.65 11.14 -0.22
C LYS A 21 8.92 10.75 -0.96
N GLU A 22 9.99 10.47 -0.23
CA GLU A 22 11.30 10.16 -0.78
C GLU A 22 11.29 8.87 -1.62
N GLN A 23 10.48 7.88 -1.21
CA GLN A 23 10.33 6.62 -1.95
C GLN A 23 9.54 6.83 -3.24
N VAL A 24 8.48 7.64 -3.22
CA VAL A 24 7.71 7.98 -4.42
C VAL A 24 8.57 8.77 -5.41
N VAL A 25 9.35 9.74 -4.93
CA VAL A 25 10.30 10.51 -5.74
C VAL A 25 11.36 9.60 -6.36
N ALA A 26 11.98 8.74 -5.56
CA ALA A 26 12.99 7.81 -6.04
C ALA A 26 12.44 6.82 -7.08
N TRP A 27 11.20 6.37 -6.90
CA TRP A 27 10.51 5.57 -7.92
C TRP A 27 10.31 6.35 -9.21
N ALA A 28 9.80 7.58 -9.14
CA ALA A 28 9.59 8.44 -10.32
C ALA A 28 10.91 8.68 -11.07
N ASP A 29 11.99 9.00 -10.36
CA ASP A 29 13.34 9.13 -10.93
C ASP A 29 13.78 7.84 -11.64
N SER A 30 13.55 6.69 -11.00
CA SER A 30 13.89 5.40 -11.59
C SER A 30 13.10 5.11 -12.87
N MET A 31 11.83 5.53 -12.94
CA MET A 31 10.99 5.35 -14.12
C MET A 31 11.44 6.25 -15.28
N ILE A 32 11.84 7.50 -14.99
CA ILE A 32 12.41 8.41 -15.98
C ILE A 32 13.64 7.78 -16.63
N VAL A 33 14.54 7.21 -15.83
CA VAL A 33 15.76 6.55 -16.33
C VAL A 33 15.43 5.28 -17.11
N LYS A 34 14.57 4.40 -16.56
CA LYS A 34 14.27 3.09 -17.15
C LYS A 34 13.52 3.19 -18.47
N LEU A 35 12.58 4.11 -18.57
CA LEU A 35 11.72 4.19 -19.75
C LEU A 35 12.46 4.84 -20.94
N ASN A 36 13.65 5.40 -20.73
CA ASN A 36 14.50 6.06 -21.74
C ASN A 36 13.67 6.90 -22.72
N LEU A 37 12.70 7.65 -22.17
CA LEU A 37 11.69 8.31 -22.96
C LEU A 37 12.31 9.52 -23.64
N THR A 38 12.08 9.66 -24.94
CA THR A 38 12.37 10.89 -25.68
C THR A 38 11.57 12.07 -25.13
N GLU A 39 10.40 11.81 -24.53
CA GLU A 39 9.58 12.79 -23.81
C GLU A 39 9.13 12.20 -22.46
N ILE A 40 9.55 12.84 -21.36
CA ILE A 40 9.14 12.43 -20.01
C ILE A 40 7.69 12.90 -19.79
N PRO A 41 6.77 12.03 -19.37
CA PRO A 41 5.42 12.43 -18.98
C PRO A 41 5.50 13.52 -17.92
N GLN A 42 4.82 14.65 -18.14
CA GLN A 42 4.90 15.81 -17.25
C GLN A 42 4.63 15.43 -15.79
N GLN A 43 3.64 14.57 -15.55
CA GLN A 43 3.29 14.11 -14.21
C GLN A 43 4.42 13.33 -13.51
N LEU A 44 5.19 12.55 -14.27
CA LEU A 44 6.34 11.81 -13.72
C LEU A 44 7.49 12.77 -13.35
N PHE A 45 7.71 13.79 -14.18
CA PHE A 45 8.64 14.87 -13.87
C PHE A 45 8.20 15.69 -12.65
N ASP A 46 6.90 16.00 -12.57
CA ASP A 46 6.32 16.73 -11.44
C ASP A 46 6.48 15.95 -10.13
N LEU A 47 6.33 14.62 -10.15
CA LEU A 47 6.62 13.76 -8.99
C LEU A 47 8.09 13.79 -8.59
N SER A 48 9.01 13.64 -9.55
CA SER A 48 10.46 13.71 -9.32
C SER A 48 10.88 15.03 -8.64
N MET A 49 10.24 16.14 -9.01
CA MET A 49 10.55 17.48 -8.53
C MET A 49 9.61 17.98 -7.42
N VAL A 50 8.75 17.10 -6.88
CA VAL A 50 7.66 17.52 -5.99
C VAL A 50 8.19 18.13 -4.70
N ARG A 51 7.76 19.37 -4.42
CA ARG A 51 8.20 20.09 -3.21
C ARG A 51 7.32 19.77 -2.02
N ARG A 52 6.01 19.79 -2.20
CA ARG A 52 5.05 19.59 -1.11
C ARG A 52 4.49 18.18 -1.17
N ALA A 53 4.55 17.48 -0.05
CA ALA A 53 4.05 16.12 0.09
C ALA A 53 2.54 15.99 -0.24
N GLU A 54 1.77 17.06 -0.01
CA GLU A 54 0.33 17.11 -0.29
C GLU A 54 -0.03 17.09 -1.79
N ASP A 55 0.92 17.40 -2.68
CA ASP A 55 0.68 17.41 -4.12
C ASP A 55 0.72 15.99 -4.72
N ILE A 56 1.42 15.07 -4.06
CA ILE A 56 1.71 13.70 -4.54
C ILE A 56 0.43 12.91 -4.89
N PRO A 57 -0.60 12.83 -4.02
CA PRO A 57 -1.80 12.04 -4.32
C PRO A 57 -2.49 12.48 -5.60
N ASN A 58 -2.60 13.80 -5.84
CA ASN A 58 -3.27 14.33 -7.02
C ASN A 58 -2.51 14.00 -8.30
N ILE A 59 -1.18 14.07 -8.26
CA ILE A 59 -0.34 13.76 -9.42
C ILE A 59 -0.44 12.26 -9.74
N LEU A 60 -0.32 11.39 -8.74
CA LEU A 60 -0.45 9.93 -8.91
C LEU A 60 -1.84 9.53 -9.41
N LEU A 61 -2.90 10.12 -8.85
CA LEU A 61 -4.28 9.84 -9.26
C LEU A 61 -4.53 10.21 -10.73
N GLY A 62 -3.95 11.31 -11.20
CA GLY A 62 -4.02 11.73 -12.61
C GLY A 62 -3.35 10.75 -13.58
N MET A 63 -2.52 9.84 -13.08
CA MET A 63 -1.76 8.86 -13.87
C MET A 63 -2.35 7.44 -13.83
N CYS A 64 -3.37 7.16 -12.99
CA CYS A 64 -3.88 5.80 -12.77
C CYS A 64 -5.41 5.64 -12.81
N TYR A 65 -6.13 6.57 -13.45
CA TYR A 65 -7.60 6.60 -13.41
C TYR A 65 -8.29 5.35 -14.01
N GLU A 66 -7.61 4.60 -14.89
CA GLU A 66 -8.17 3.41 -15.57
C GLU A 66 -7.80 2.08 -14.90
N ALA A 67 -6.93 2.08 -13.88
CA ALA A 67 -6.45 0.83 -13.29
C ALA A 67 -7.51 0.16 -12.39
N GLY A 68 -7.70 -1.14 -12.56
CA GLY A 68 -8.59 -1.96 -11.72
C GLY A 68 -8.14 -1.95 -10.26
N GLU A 69 -9.06 -1.75 -9.33
CA GLU A 69 -8.73 -1.54 -7.92
C GLU A 69 -8.36 -2.83 -7.18
N GLU A 70 -9.08 -3.93 -7.44
CA GLU A 70 -8.90 -5.21 -6.72
C GLU A 70 -7.49 -5.80 -6.88
N ASN A 71 -6.96 -5.85 -8.11
CA ASN A 71 -5.60 -6.37 -8.34
C ASN A 71 -4.54 -5.51 -7.65
N VAL A 72 -4.72 -4.19 -7.65
CA VAL A 72 -3.78 -3.25 -7.03
C VAL A 72 -3.82 -3.36 -5.51
N LEU A 73 -5.00 -3.53 -4.91
CA LEU A 73 -5.12 -3.75 -3.47
C LEU A 73 -4.37 -5.02 -3.04
N SER A 74 -4.51 -6.12 -3.78
CA SER A 74 -3.74 -7.34 -3.54
C SER A 74 -2.24 -7.13 -3.69
N GLN A 75 -1.78 -6.37 -4.70
CA GLN A 75 -0.36 -6.04 -4.86
C GLN A 75 0.17 -5.21 -3.68
N VAL A 76 -0.59 -4.23 -3.19
CA VAL A 76 -0.21 -3.42 -2.02
C VAL A 76 -0.06 -4.31 -0.78
N VAL A 77 -1.01 -5.22 -0.53
CA VAL A 77 -0.90 -6.17 0.58
C VAL A 77 0.29 -7.12 0.38
N GLY A 78 0.55 -7.55 -0.85
CA GLY A 78 1.71 -8.38 -1.19
C GLY A 78 3.03 -7.69 -0.82
N ILE A 79 3.20 -6.42 -1.15
CA ILE A 79 4.41 -5.64 -0.80
C ILE A 79 4.53 -5.46 0.73
N ILE A 80 3.42 -5.22 1.43
CA ILE A 80 3.41 -5.16 2.91
C ILE A 80 3.83 -6.53 3.49
N ALA A 81 3.31 -7.62 2.92
CA ALA A 81 3.62 -8.96 3.35
C ALA A 81 5.10 -9.31 3.13
N GLU A 82 5.65 -8.98 1.97
CA GLU A 82 7.08 -9.15 1.68
C GLU A 82 7.94 -8.39 2.69
N SER A 83 7.59 -7.13 2.98
CA SER A 83 8.31 -6.30 3.96
C SER A 83 8.20 -6.83 5.39
N TYR A 84 7.07 -7.45 5.75
CA TYR A 84 6.91 -8.12 7.05
C TYR A 84 7.76 -9.40 7.14
N PHE A 85 7.67 -10.29 6.16
CA PHE A 85 8.40 -11.56 6.18
C PHE A 85 9.91 -11.40 5.95
N SER A 86 10.36 -10.29 5.35
CA SER A 86 11.79 -9.93 5.30
C SER A 86 12.31 -9.34 6.61
N GLY A 87 11.41 -9.00 7.55
CA GLY A 87 11.76 -8.40 8.84
C GLY A 87 11.92 -6.88 8.83
N GLU A 88 11.53 -6.21 7.75
CA GLU A 88 11.54 -4.74 7.66
C GLU A 88 10.39 -4.09 8.44
N LEU A 89 9.28 -4.81 8.61
CA LEU A 89 8.11 -4.37 9.38
C LEU A 89 7.85 -5.24 10.59
N THR A 90 7.37 -4.61 11.66
CA THR A 90 6.78 -5.32 12.81
C THR A 90 5.31 -5.66 12.55
N MET A 91 4.74 -6.53 13.38
CA MET A 91 3.29 -6.82 13.34
C MET A 91 2.45 -5.55 13.59
N GLU A 92 2.92 -4.65 14.44
CA GLU A 92 2.25 -3.38 14.73
C GLU A 92 2.23 -2.49 13.47
N ASP A 93 3.35 -2.38 12.76
CA ASP A 93 3.43 -1.66 11.48
C ASP A 93 2.42 -2.23 10.46
N VAL A 94 2.40 -3.56 10.31
CA VAL A 94 1.45 -4.25 9.43
C VAL A 94 0.01 -3.91 9.80
N CYS A 95 -0.35 -4.01 11.09
CA CYS A 95 -1.70 -3.71 11.56
C CYS A 95 -2.09 -2.26 11.24
N ASN A 96 -1.18 -1.32 11.46
CA ASN A 96 -1.38 0.09 11.14
C ASN A 96 -1.63 0.30 9.63
N TYR A 97 -0.87 -0.36 8.76
CA TYR A 97 -1.08 -0.25 7.31
C TYR A 97 -2.38 -0.91 6.86
N LEU A 98 -2.72 -2.09 7.38
CA LEU A 98 -3.97 -2.78 7.06
C LEU A 98 -5.20 -2.01 7.56
N TYR A 99 -5.11 -1.35 8.72
CA TYR A 99 -6.16 -0.47 9.24
C TYR A 99 -6.33 0.77 8.36
N ARG A 100 -5.22 1.40 7.93
CA ARG A 100 -5.31 2.53 6.98
C ARG A 100 -5.85 2.09 5.63
N LEU A 101 -5.49 0.89 5.17
CA LEU A 101 -6.05 0.30 3.96
C LEU A 101 -7.55 0.05 4.11
N SER A 102 -8.02 -0.38 5.28
CA SER A 102 -9.46 -0.56 5.54
C SER A 102 -10.21 0.76 5.43
N ASN A 103 -9.60 1.88 5.82
CA ASN A 103 -10.19 3.22 5.69
C ASN A 103 -10.05 3.82 4.29
N TYR A 104 -9.01 3.42 3.55
CA TYR A 104 -8.83 3.78 2.15
C TYR A 104 -9.92 3.16 1.29
N VAL A 105 -10.18 1.86 1.47
CA VAL A 105 -11.27 1.19 0.74
C VAL A 105 -12.61 1.71 1.26
N GLY A 106 -13.53 2.03 0.35
CA GLY A 106 -14.87 2.53 0.72
C GLY A 106 -15.63 1.51 1.59
N HIS A 107 -16.60 1.99 2.38
CA HIS A 107 -17.36 1.15 3.33
C HIS A 107 -18.06 -0.07 2.69
N ASP A 108 -18.46 0.04 1.42
CA ASP A 108 -19.12 -1.04 0.68
C ASP A 108 -18.14 -2.11 0.16
N HIS A 109 -16.83 -1.86 0.26
CA HIS A 109 -15.81 -2.80 -0.18
C HIS A 109 -15.66 -3.95 0.82
N LYS A 110 -15.63 -5.20 0.33
CA LYS A 110 -15.49 -6.42 1.15
C LYS A 110 -14.30 -6.39 2.13
N TRP A 111 -13.22 -5.69 1.77
CA TRP A 111 -12.04 -5.57 2.62
C TRP A 111 -12.19 -4.58 3.77
N HIS A 112 -13.13 -3.63 3.69
CA HIS A 112 -13.32 -2.63 4.74
C HIS A 112 -13.55 -3.30 6.10
N SER A 113 -14.68 -4.00 6.23
CA SER A 113 -15.06 -4.67 7.48
C SER A 113 -14.12 -5.81 7.85
N TYR A 114 -13.54 -6.49 6.85
CA TYR A 114 -12.63 -7.60 7.08
C TYR A 114 -11.31 -7.12 7.70
N LEU A 115 -10.64 -6.14 7.10
CA LEU A 115 -9.38 -5.59 7.59
C LEU A 115 -9.58 -4.84 8.91
N TYR A 116 -10.66 -4.08 9.04
CA TYR A 116 -11.00 -3.38 10.28
C TYR A 116 -11.14 -4.36 11.45
N ARG A 117 -11.85 -5.47 11.25
CA ARG A 117 -11.98 -6.50 12.27
C ARG A 117 -10.65 -7.21 12.52
N LEU A 118 -9.92 -7.58 11.48
CA LEU A 118 -8.66 -8.31 11.59
C LEU A 118 -7.63 -7.56 12.45
N THR A 119 -7.55 -6.24 12.23
CA THR A 119 -6.64 -5.34 12.97
C THR A 119 -7.18 -5.02 14.37
N GLY A 120 -8.48 -4.75 14.51
CA GLY A 120 -9.10 -4.50 15.82
C GLY A 120 -9.07 -5.70 16.76
N ASP A 121 -9.27 -6.91 16.25
CA ASP A 121 -9.19 -8.14 17.04
C ASP A 121 -7.76 -8.35 17.61
N TYR A 122 -6.73 -7.98 16.84
CA TYR A 122 -5.33 -7.99 17.29
C TYR A 122 -5.06 -6.92 18.35
N GLU A 123 -5.55 -5.69 18.15
CA GLU A 123 -5.41 -4.59 19.12
C GLU A 123 -6.05 -4.95 20.47
N LEU A 124 -7.27 -5.49 20.45
CA LEU A 124 -7.96 -5.96 21.66
C LEU A 124 -7.21 -7.10 22.36
N ALA A 125 -6.54 -7.97 21.60
CA ALA A 125 -5.71 -9.02 22.18
C ALA A 125 -4.41 -8.47 22.78
N LEU A 126 -3.82 -7.45 22.15
CA LEU A 126 -2.63 -6.75 22.65
C LEU A 126 -2.91 -6.07 24.00
N ASP A 127 -4.11 -5.49 24.13
CA ASP A 127 -4.61 -4.89 25.38
C ASP A 127 -5.04 -5.92 26.44
N GLY A 128 -4.96 -7.23 26.15
CA GLY A 128 -5.35 -8.30 27.06
C GLY A 128 -6.87 -8.47 27.23
N ILE A 129 -7.67 -7.83 26.38
CA ILE A 129 -9.13 -7.98 26.37
C ILE A 129 -9.50 -9.33 25.73
N PHE A 130 -8.80 -9.71 24.65
CA PHE A 130 -8.96 -11.03 24.03
C PHE A 130 -7.84 -12.00 24.45
N PRO A 131 -8.17 -13.29 24.63
CA PRO A 131 -7.31 -14.22 25.35
C PRO A 131 -6.13 -14.80 24.56
N ASP A 132 -6.03 -14.56 23.24
CA ASP A 132 -5.09 -15.29 22.36
C ASP A 132 -4.43 -14.39 21.29
N LEU A 133 -3.46 -13.58 21.72
CA LEU A 133 -2.67 -12.71 20.85
C LEU A 133 -2.00 -13.49 19.70
N GLU A 134 -1.48 -14.68 19.98
CA GLU A 134 -0.78 -15.51 18.99
C GLU A 134 -1.71 -15.95 17.86
N GLN A 135 -2.96 -16.31 18.19
CA GLN A 135 -3.96 -16.66 17.18
C GLN A 135 -4.33 -15.46 16.28
N TYR A 136 -4.45 -14.26 16.82
CA TYR A 136 -4.74 -13.07 16.00
C TYR A 136 -3.55 -12.68 15.12
N GLN A 137 -2.32 -12.81 15.62
CA GLN A 137 -1.11 -12.71 14.80
C GLN A 137 -1.15 -13.70 13.63
N LYS A 138 -1.42 -14.98 13.91
CA LYS A 138 -1.54 -16.01 12.87
C LYS A 138 -2.61 -15.71 11.83
N ASN A 139 -3.73 -15.09 12.24
CA ASN A 139 -4.79 -14.69 11.32
C ASN A 139 -4.31 -13.59 10.36
N ILE A 140 -3.58 -12.60 10.87
CA ILE A 140 -2.97 -11.55 10.03
C ILE A 140 -1.93 -12.16 9.10
N GLU A 141 -1.03 -12.98 9.61
CA GLU A 141 -0.01 -13.64 8.78
C GLU A 141 -0.61 -14.54 7.69
N LYS A 142 -1.73 -15.21 7.99
CA LYS A 142 -2.46 -16.00 7.01
C LYS A 142 -2.99 -15.11 5.88
N PHE A 143 -3.63 -13.99 6.22
CA PHE A 143 -4.10 -13.02 5.24
C PHE A 143 -2.95 -12.46 4.38
N LEU A 144 -1.82 -12.11 5.00
CA LEU A 144 -0.62 -11.67 4.28
C LEU A 144 -0.11 -12.74 3.31
N LYS A 145 -0.04 -14.00 3.72
CA LYS A 145 0.40 -15.13 2.86
C LYS A 145 -0.54 -15.38 1.69
N GLU A 146 -1.85 -15.23 1.88
CA GLU A 146 -2.85 -15.38 0.81
C GLU A 146 -2.72 -14.29 -0.28
N ASN A 147 -2.04 -13.18 0.05
CA ASN A 147 -1.83 -12.05 -0.85
C ASN A 147 -0.34 -11.82 -1.20
N LEU A 148 0.57 -12.67 -0.73
CA LEU A 148 1.93 -12.71 -1.25
C LEU A 148 1.83 -13.03 -2.74
N ALA A 149 2.53 -12.25 -3.57
CA ALA A 149 2.45 -12.31 -5.03
C ALA A 149 2.11 -13.71 -5.54
N ILE A 150 0.88 -13.87 -6.02
CA ILE A 150 0.54 -14.95 -6.95
C ILE A 150 1.32 -14.61 -8.21
N GLU A 151 2.41 -15.33 -8.46
CA GLU A 151 3.12 -15.32 -9.76
C GLU A 151 2.18 -15.67 -10.92
#